data_AF-A0A140JZN0-F1
#
_entry.id   AF-A0A140JZN0-F1
#
_cell.length_a   1.000
_cell.length_b   1.000
_cell.length_c   1.000
_cell.angle_alpha   90.00
_cell.angle_beta   90.00
_cell.angle_gamma   90.00
#
_symmetry.space_group_name_H-M   'P 1'
#
loop_
_entity.id
_entity.type
_entity.pdbx_description
1 polymer ?
#
loop_
_entity_poly.entity_id
_entity_poly.type
_entity_poly.pdbx_seq_one_letter_code
_entity_poly.pdbx_strand_id
1 'polypeptide(L)'
;MNFELIKNYNINKDHEIRIYSTCIGCTQCVRACPTDVLEMVPSVSCKAKQVVTVPRIEDCVGCKRCESACPTDFLSIRVYLGGETLRTMGLAY
;
A
#
# COMPACT_ATOMS: atom_id res chain seq x y z
N MET A 1 -21.87 -8.27 34.64
CA MET A 1 -20.55 -7.67 34.33
C MET A 1 -20.59 -7.30 32.86
N ASN A 2 -20.68 -6.00 32.58
CA ASN A 2 -21.16 -5.45 31.31
C ASN A 2 -20.23 -5.78 30.13
N PHE A 3 -20.83 -6.38 29.11
CA PHE A 3 -20.27 -6.74 27.80
C PHE A 3 -19.87 -5.52 26.92
N GLU A 4 -19.87 -4.31 27.49
CA GLU A 4 -19.69 -3.04 26.75
C GLU A 4 -18.23 -2.54 26.69
N LEU A 5 -17.29 -3.21 27.35
CA LEU A 5 -15.87 -2.79 27.36
C LEU A 5 -15.06 -3.31 26.16
N ILE A 6 -15.63 -4.14 25.28
CA ILE A 6 -14.92 -4.69 24.10
C ILE A 6 -15.15 -3.87 22.82
N LYS A 7 -15.94 -2.78 22.87
CA LYS A 7 -16.24 -1.94 21.69
C LYS A 7 -15.25 -0.78 21.45
N ASN A 8 -14.21 -0.64 22.28
CA ASN A 8 -13.27 0.50 22.21
C ASN A 8 -11.79 0.11 22.05
N TYR A 9 -11.51 -1.00 21.38
CA TYR A 9 -10.18 -1.20 20.79
C TYR A 9 -10.35 -1.14 19.27
N ASN A 10 -10.18 0.06 18.71
CA ASN A 10 -10.19 0.34 17.27
C ASN A 10 -9.01 -0.40 16.60
N ILE A 11 -9.13 -1.72 16.39
CA ILE A 11 -8.20 -2.50 15.56
C ILE A 11 -8.72 -2.46 14.12
N ASN A 12 -8.64 -1.31 13.48
CA ASN A 12 -8.64 -1.27 12.03
C ASN A 12 -7.59 -0.25 11.63
N LYS A 13 -6.36 -0.71 11.51
CA LYS A 13 -5.40 -0.03 10.67
C LYS A 13 -5.09 -1.03 9.58
N ASP A 14 -5.65 -0.84 8.40
CA ASP A 14 -5.19 -1.51 7.20
C ASP A 14 -3.66 -1.35 7.08
N HIS A 15 -3.06 -2.06 6.13
CA HIS A 15 -1.66 -1.82 5.83
C HIS A 15 -1.43 -0.33 5.48
N GLU A 16 -0.24 0.19 5.76
CA GLU A 16 0.12 1.56 5.39
C GLU A 16 1.18 1.51 4.30
N ILE A 17 0.93 2.16 3.16
CA ILE A 17 1.90 2.26 2.07
C ILE A 17 2.42 3.71 2.03
N ARG A 18 3.72 3.88 2.26
CA ARG A 18 4.39 5.17 2.14
C ARG A 18 5.13 5.26 0.82
N ILE A 19 4.93 6.37 0.12
CA ILE A 19 5.62 6.70 -1.13
C ILE A 19 6.48 7.92 -0.87
N TYR A 20 7.78 7.79 -1.15
CA TYR A 20 8.76 8.84 -0.96
C TYR A 20 8.92 9.68 -2.23
N SER A 21 9.42 10.91 -2.06
CA SER A 21 9.69 11.86 -3.15
C SER A 21 10.76 11.38 -4.14
N THR A 22 11.51 10.32 -3.80
CA THR A 22 12.47 9.66 -4.71
C THR A 22 11.80 8.88 -5.84
N CYS A 23 10.46 8.76 -5.83
CA CYS A 23 9.72 8.05 -6.87
C CYS A 23 9.96 8.69 -8.25
N ILE A 24 10.45 7.87 -9.19
CA ILE A 24 10.75 8.29 -10.56
C ILE A 24 9.57 8.08 -11.54
N GLY A 25 8.44 7.54 -11.07
CA GLY A 25 7.25 7.32 -11.90
C GLY A 25 7.39 6.21 -12.95
N CYS A 26 8.14 5.14 -12.66
CA CYS A 26 8.42 4.03 -13.60
C CYS A 26 7.30 2.97 -13.75
N THR A 27 6.24 3.05 -12.94
CA THR A 27 5.05 2.16 -13.00
C THR A 27 5.32 0.66 -12.69
N GLN A 28 6.54 0.28 -12.29
CA GLN A 28 6.86 -1.13 -11.99
C GLN A 28 6.11 -1.66 -10.76
N CYS A 29 5.96 -0.83 -9.72
CA CYS A 29 5.22 -1.20 -8.51
C CYS A 29 3.74 -1.49 -8.79
N VAL A 30 3.10 -0.71 -9.67
CA VAL A 30 1.71 -0.90 -10.10
C VAL A 30 1.55 -2.25 -10.79
N ARG A 31 2.42 -2.56 -11.77
CA ARG A 31 2.38 -3.84 -12.49
C ARG A 31 2.68 -5.05 -11.61
N ALA A 32 3.48 -4.86 -10.56
CA ALA A 32 3.85 -5.92 -9.63
C ALA A 32 2.76 -6.20 -8.58
N CYS A 33 1.80 -5.29 -8.39
CA CYS A 33 0.75 -5.44 -7.39
C CYS A 33 -0.28 -6.49 -7.83
N PRO A 34 -0.44 -7.61 -7.11
CA PRO A 34 -1.37 -8.66 -7.51
C PRO A 34 -2.84 -8.30 -7.29
N THR A 35 -3.11 -7.35 -6.39
CA THR A 35 -4.47 -6.90 -6.03
C THR A 35 -4.79 -5.52 -6.58
N ASP A 36 -3.96 -4.98 -7.48
CA ASP A 36 -4.15 -3.69 -8.14
C ASP A 36 -4.45 -2.54 -7.17
N VAL A 37 -3.69 -2.44 -6.08
CA VAL A 37 -3.88 -1.43 -5.00
C VAL A 37 -3.31 -0.06 -5.36
N LEU A 38 -2.46 0.00 -6.40
CA LEU A 38 -1.64 1.15 -6.73
C LEU A 38 -2.06 1.74 -8.07
N GLU A 39 -2.07 3.06 -8.19
CA GLU A 39 -2.39 3.76 -9.44
C GLU A 39 -1.37 4.85 -9.76
N MET A 40 -1.22 5.20 -11.04
CA MET A 40 -0.38 6.33 -11.46
C MET A 40 -1.24 7.59 -11.61
N VAL A 41 -0.83 8.68 -10.97
CA VAL A 41 -1.45 10.00 -11.10
C VAL A 41 -0.47 11.03 -11.66
N PRO A 42 -0.92 12.02 -12.44
CA PRO A 42 -0.07 13.10 -12.92
C PRO A 42 0.59 13.86 -11.76
N SER A 43 1.88 14.12 -11.85
CA SER A 43 2.63 14.88 -10.84
C SER A 43 3.81 15.62 -11.46
N VAL A 44 4.14 16.79 -10.92
CA VAL A 44 5.31 17.59 -11.33
C VAL A 44 6.60 17.21 -10.59
N SER A 45 6.53 16.28 -9.64
CA SER A 45 7.66 15.93 -8.76
C SER A 45 8.79 15.16 -9.44
N CYS A 46 8.55 14.59 -10.62
CA CYS A 46 9.54 13.78 -11.33
C CYS A 46 9.50 14.01 -12.84
N LYS A 47 10.57 13.59 -13.52
CA LYS A 47 10.72 13.71 -14.99
C LYS A 47 9.63 12.96 -15.77
N ALA A 48 9.12 11.86 -15.22
CA ALA A 48 8.06 11.07 -15.85
C ALA A 48 6.69 11.77 -15.82
N LYS A 49 6.56 12.91 -15.12
CA LYS A 49 5.31 13.66 -14.94
C LYS A 49 4.18 12.88 -14.28
N GLN A 50 4.50 11.81 -13.55
CA GLN A 50 3.55 10.95 -12.87
C GLN A 50 4.15 10.32 -11.61
N VAL A 51 3.34 10.13 -10.58
CA VAL A 51 3.73 9.47 -9.33
C VAL A 51 2.70 8.39 -8.99
N VAL A 52 3.12 7.40 -8.20
CA VAL A 52 2.20 6.39 -7.70
C VAL A 52 1.35 6.95 -6.55
N THR A 53 0.09 6.50 -6.47
CA THR A 53 -0.85 6.74 -5.37
C THR A 53 -1.51 5.41 -4.96
N VAL A 54 -2.24 5.42 -3.84
CA VAL A 54 -2.79 4.23 -3.20
C VAL A 54 -4.28 4.43 -2.88
N PRO A 55 -5.18 4.27 -3.86
CA PRO A 55 -6.61 4.51 -3.65
C PRO A 55 -7.33 3.35 -2.94
N ARG A 56 -6.81 2.12 -3.00
CA ARG A 56 -7.48 0.88 -2.53
C ARG A 56 -6.67 0.17 -1.46
N ILE A 57 -6.33 0.86 -0.38
CA ILE A 57 -5.44 0.30 0.64
C ILE A 57 -6.04 -0.90 1.36
N GLU A 58 -7.37 -1.01 1.44
CA GLU A 58 -8.08 -2.14 2.08
C GLU A 58 -7.83 -3.49 1.40
N ASP A 59 -7.42 -3.49 0.13
CA ASP A 59 -7.15 -4.70 -0.66
C ASP A 59 -5.65 -5.07 -0.67
N CYS A 60 -4.84 -4.35 0.11
CA CYS A 60 -3.44 -4.66 0.28
C CYS A 60 -3.26 -5.92 1.13
N VAL A 61 -2.61 -6.94 0.55
CA VAL A 61 -2.27 -8.20 1.25
C VAL A 61 -0.86 -8.20 1.87
N GLY A 62 -0.17 -7.05 1.84
CA GLY A 62 1.14 -6.93 2.50
C GLY A 62 2.27 -7.72 1.84
N CYS A 63 2.09 -8.20 0.60
CA CYS A 63 3.05 -9.08 -0.08
C CYS A 63 4.39 -8.43 -0.47
N LYS A 64 4.51 -7.10 -0.35
CA LYS A 64 5.73 -6.31 -0.65
C LYS A 64 6.32 -6.48 -2.06
N ARG A 65 5.58 -7.04 -3.02
CA ARG A 65 6.03 -7.10 -4.43
C ARG A 65 6.30 -5.73 -5.04
N CYS A 66 5.56 -4.70 -4.59
CA CYS A 66 5.78 -3.32 -4.99
C CYS A 66 7.14 -2.77 -4.50
N GLU A 67 7.62 -3.23 -3.34
CA GLU A 67 8.95 -2.90 -2.82
C GLU A 67 10.04 -3.52 -3.70
N SER A 68 9.93 -4.83 -3.95
CA SER A 68 10.91 -5.58 -4.76
C SER A 68 10.98 -5.12 -6.22
N ALA A 69 9.87 -4.64 -6.76
CA ALA A 69 9.81 -4.11 -8.13
C ALA A 69 10.32 -2.67 -8.26
N CYS A 70 10.60 -1.99 -7.14
CA CYS A 70 11.07 -0.61 -7.18
C CYS A 70 12.55 -0.60 -7.60
N PRO A 71 12.91 0.03 -8.74
CA PRO A 71 14.29 0.01 -9.25
C PRO A 71 15.21 1.03 -8.56
N THR A 72 14.74 1.76 -7.55
CA THR A 72 15.52 2.82 -6.89
C THR A 72 16.36 2.24 -5.75
N ASP A 73 17.61 2.71 -5.59
CA ASP A 73 18.54 2.23 -4.55
C ASP A 73 17.99 2.40 -3.13
N PHE A 74 17.32 3.52 -2.87
CA PHE A 74 16.51 3.72 -1.68
C PHE A 74 15.04 3.55 -2.08
N LEU A 75 14.39 2.50 -1.60
CA LEU A 75 13.01 2.16 -1.95
C LEU A 75 12.09 3.39 -1.89
N SER A 76 11.55 3.79 -3.04
CA SER A 76 10.59 4.90 -3.10
C SER A 76 9.19 4.51 -2.60
N ILE A 77 8.96 3.23 -2.33
CA ILE A 77 7.69 2.70 -1.81
C ILE A 77 7.98 1.72 -0.68
N ARG A 78 7.23 1.82 0.42
CA ARG A 78 7.36 0.91 1.57
C ARG A 78 6.01 0.57 2.16
N VAL A 79 5.80 -0.71 2.45
CA VAL A 79 4.59 -1.27 3.06
C VAL A 79 4.86 -1.59 4.52
N TYR A 80 4.05 -0.99 5.38
CA TYR A 80 4.00 -1.26 6.81
C TYR A 80 2.77 -2.12 7.09
N LEU A 81 2.99 -3.28 7.69
CA LEU A 81 1.90 -4.21 8.01
C LEU A 81 1.09 -3.66 9.19
N GLY A 82 -0.21 -3.49 8.93
CA GLY A 82 -1.22 -3.11 9.93
C GLY A 82 -1.89 -4.33 10.57
N GLY A 83 -3.14 -4.14 11.02
CA GLY A 83 -4.01 -5.21 11.50
C GLY A 83 -4.40 -6.19 10.40
N GLU A 84 -4.65 -7.43 10.80
CA GLU A 84 -4.99 -8.54 9.91
C GLU A 84 -6.51 -8.66 9.77
N THR A 85 -7.00 -8.55 8.53
CA THR A 85 -8.39 -8.83 8.14
C THR A 85 -8.43 -9.99 7.15
N LEU A 86 -9.63 -10.53 6.87
CA LEU A 86 -9.80 -11.56 5.85
C LEU A 86 -9.28 -11.12 4.46
N ARG A 87 -9.35 -9.81 4.14
CA ARG A 87 -8.80 -9.25 2.91
C ARG A 87 -7.29 -9.19 2.93
N THR A 88 -6.70 -8.63 4.00
CA THR A 88 -5.24 -8.49 4.08
C THR A 88 -4.52 -9.83 4.17
N MET A 89 -5.18 -10.88 4.69
CA MET A 89 -4.66 -12.24 4.70
C MET A 89 -4.82 -12.97 3.35
N GLY A 90 -5.53 -12.40 2.39
CA GLY A 90 -5.87 -13.08 1.14
C GLY A 90 -6.75 -14.31 1.39
N LEU A 91 -7.79 -14.17 2.22
CA LEU A 91 -8.78 -15.22 2.50
C LEU A 91 -10.20 -14.81 2.05
N ALA A 92 -10.36 -13.58 1.57
CA ALA A 92 -11.65 -12.99 1.16
C ALA A 92 -11.89 -12.99 -0.35
N TYR A 93 -11.14 -13.78 -1.13
CA TYR A 93 -11.34 -13.97 -2.57
C TYR A 93 -12.09 -15.27 -2.88
#